data_AF-A0A2V5LV44-F1
#
_entry.id   AF-A0A2V5LV44-F1
#
_cell.length_a   1.000
_cell.length_b   1.000
_cell.length_c   1.000
_cell.angle_alpha   90.00
_cell.angle_beta   90.00
_cell.angle_gamma   90.00
#
_symmetry.space_group_name_H-M   'P 1'
#
loop_
_entity.id
_entity.type
_entity.pdbx_description
1 polymer ?
#
loop_
_entity_poly.entity_id
_entity_poly.type
_entity_poly.pdbx_seq_one_letter_code
_entity_poly.pdbx_strand_id
1 'polypeptide(L)'
;MLTSQKVIDAINEQIGYEFSASLQYYAIAAHFGAEALPRLSNHFFKQAEEEKGHALRFMKYVVDAGGRVAIPAIQAPKSTFKTPRDAVKLSLDQEIHVTQQINGLVELARKQNDYITINFLQWFLTEQLEEVSSMD
;
A
#
# COMPACT_ATOMS: atom_id res chain seq x y z
N MET A 1 1.43 -24.42 6.77
CA MET A 1 1.24 -23.13 6.08
C MET A 1 0.77 -23.42 4.68
N LEU A 2 -0.19 -22.66 4.15
CA LEU A 2 -0.70 -22.79 2.78
C LEU A 2 0.22 -22.13 1.74
N THR A 3 1.20 -21.36 2.21
CA THR A 3 2.14 -20.55 1.43
C THR A 3 3.55 -20.72 1.97
N SER A 4 4.56 -20.56 1.11
CA SER A 4 5.98 -20.68 1.50
C SER A 4 6.43 -19.54 2.42
N GLN A 5 7.39 -19.80 3.31
CA GLN A 5 7.95 -18.74 4.17
C GLN A 5 8.48 -17.56 3.36
N LYS A 6 9.11 -17.83 2.21
CA LYS A 6 9.63 -16.79 1.31
C LYS A 6 8.54 -15.84 0.81
N VAL A 7 7.35 -16.35 0.52
CA VAL A 7 6.21 -15.52 0.08
C VAL A 7 5.61 -14.78 1.28
N ILE A 8 5.52 -15.42 2.46
CA ILE A 8 5.09 -14.74 3.70
C ILE A 8 6.00 -13.56 4.03
N ASP A 9 7.32 -13.73 3.92
CA ASP A 9 8.29 -12.66 4.20
C ASP A 9 8.11 -11.49 3.24
N ALA A 10 7.91 -11.76 1.95
CA ALA A 10 7.65 -10.72 0.95
C ALA A 10 6.30 -10.01 1.19
N ILE A 11 5.26 -10.73 1.64
CA ILE A 11 3.99 -10.11 2.02
C ILE A 11 4.14 -9.27 3.30
N ASN A 12 4.97 -9.68 4.26
CA ASN A 12 5.27 -8.87 5.43
C ASN A 12 5.96 -7.55 5.07
N GLU A 13 6.86 -7.56 4.08
CA GLU A 13 7.42 -6.34 3.52
C GLU A 13 6.32 -5.47 2.90
N GLN A 14 5.43 -6.05 2.09
CA GLN A 14 4.31 -5.33 1.48
C GLN A 14 3.37 -4.69 2.49
N ILE A 15 3.05 -5.38 3.59
CA ILE A 15 2.27 -4.81 4.71
C ILE A 15 2.91 -3.52 5.22
N GLY A 16 4.25 -3.47 5.31
CA GLY A 16 4.99 -2.27 5.67
C GLY A 16 4.83 -1.14 4.65
N TYR A 17 4.83 -1.45 3.36
CA TYR A 17 4.62 -0.47 2.29
C TYR A 17 3.20 0.11 2.32
N GLU A 18 2.16 -0.71 2.48
CA GLU A 18 0.78 -0.22 2.58
C GLU A 18 0.58 0.68 3.82
N PHE A 19 1.15 0.31 4.98
CA PHE A 19 1.12 1.19 6.15
C PHE A 19 1.94 2.47 5.93
N SER A 20 3.07 2.39 5.20
CA SER A 20 3.86 3.57 4.85
C SER A 20 3.07 4.52 3.95
N ALA A 21 2.32 3.99 2.97
CA ALA A 21 1.43 4.77 2.11
C ALA A 21 0.31 5.43 2.92
N SER A 22 -0.36 4.65 3.79
CA SER A 22 -1.38 5.16 4.71
C SER A 22 -0.87 6.32 5.58
N LEU A 23 0.29 6.17 6.22
CA LEU A 23 0.90 7.22 7.04
C LEU A 23 1.29 8.46 6.20
N GLN A 24 1.76 8.25 4.97
CA GLN A 24 2.09 9.34 4.06
C GLN A 24 0.84 10.11 3.62
N TYR A 25 -0.28 9.43 3.37
CA TYR A 25 -1.56 10.06 3.06
C TYR A 25 -2.17 10.80 4.25
N TYR A 26 -2.06 10.28 5.48
CA TYR A 26 -2.43 11.07 6.66
C TYR A 26 -1.58 12.34 6.79
N ALA A 27 -0.26 12.28 6.51
CA ALA A 27 0.62 13.44 6.57
C ALA A 27 0.27 14.48 5.49
N ILE A 28 -0.05 14.04 4.26
CA ILE A 28 -0.51 14.92 3.18
C ILE A 28 -1.86 15.55 3.54
N ALA A 29 -2.79 14.76 4.07
CA ALA A 29 -4.11 15.24 4.49
C ALA A 29 -3.98 16.33 5.57
N ALA A 30 -3.17 16.09 6.61
CA ALA A 30 -2.90 17.06 7.66
C ALA A 30 -2.26 18.34 7.12
N HIS A 31 -1.31 18.23 6.18
CA HIS A 31 -0.70 19.39 5.52
C HIS A 31 -1.76 20.22 4.79
N PHE A 32 -2.62 19.61 3.99
CA PHE A 32 -3.69 20.33 3.30
C PHE A 32 -4.75 20.91 4.25
N GLY A 33 -5.01 20.27 5.39
CA GLY A 33 -5.84 20.84 6.45
C GLY A 33 -5.24 22.14 7.00
N ALA A 34 -3.92 22.17 7.23
CA ALA A 34 -3.21 23.37 7.71
C ALA A 34 -3.17 24.50 6.65
N GLU A 35 -3.09 24.15 5.37
CA GLU A 35 -3.10 25.10 4.25
C GLU A 35 -4.51 25.56 3.82
N ALA A 36 -5.54 25.26 4.62
CA ALA A 36 -6.95 25.60 4.33
C ALA A 36 -7.48 25.05 2.99
N LEU A 37 -7.07 23.83 2.63
CA LEU A 37 -7.49 23.08 1.45
C LEU A 37 -8.35 21.86 1.83
N PRO A 38 -9.56 22.04 2.41
CA PRO A 38 -10.32 20.98 3.08
C PRO A 38 -10.76 19.85 2.14
N ARG A 39 -11.01 20.13 0.86
CA ARG A 39 -11.37 19.09 -0.11
C ARG A 39 -10.22 18.13 -0.37
N LEU A 40 -8.99 18.64 -0.49
CA LEU A 40 -7.80 17.82 -0.66
C LEU A 40 -7.46 17.08 0.63
N SER A 41 -7.58 17.75 1.78
CA SER A 41 -7.45 17.11 3.09
C SER A 41 -8.36 15.89 3.22
N ASN A 42 -9.67 16.05 2.92
CA ASN A 42 -10.63 14.96 3.04
C ASN A 42 -10.36 13.83 2.05
N HIS A 43 -9.95 14.14 0.82
CA HIS A 43 -9.58 13.13 -0.16
C HIS A 43 -8.41 12.27 0.34
N PHE A 44 -7.32 12.88 0.80
CA PHE A 44 -6.17 12.12 1.31
C PHE A 44 -6.44 11.40 2.63
N PHE A 45 -7.34 11.89 3.49
CA PHE A 45 -7.79 11.11 4.65
C PHE A 45 -8.51 9.81 4.22
N LYS A 46 -9.35 9.87 3.20
CA LYS A 46 -10.02 8.68 2.67
C LYS A 46 -9.02 7.67 2.09
N GLN A 47 -8.05 8.16 1.32
CA GLN A 47 -6.99 7.34 0.74
C GLN A 47 -6.11 6.69 1.83
N ALA A 48 -5.78 7.42 2.90
CA ALA A 48 -5.07 6.86 4.03
C ALA A 48 -5.80 5.69 4.71
N GLU A 49 -7.13 5.77 4.80
CA GLU A 49 -7.97 4.69 5.32
C GLU A 49 -8.03 3.48 4.38
N GLU A 50 -8.05 3.72 3.06
CA GLU A 50 -8.00 2.67 2.02
C GLU A 50 -6.69 1.89 2.11
N GLU A 51 -5.54 2.56 2.15
CA GLU A 51 -4.23 1.92 2.30
C GLU A 51 -4.06 1.15 3.61
N LYS A 52 -4.61 1.67 4.70
CA LYS A 52 -4.67 0.91 5.95
C LYS A 52 -5.50 -0.37 5.76
N GLY A 53 -6.60 -0.29 5.03
CA GLY A 53 -7.41 -1.45 4.62
C GLY A 53 -6.61 -2.48 3.82
N HIS A 54 -5.76 -2.03 2.89
CA HIS A 54 -4.87 -2.87 2.09
C HIS A 54 -3.89 -3.63 2.99
N ALA A 55 -3.23 -2.94 3.91
CA ALA A 55 -2.32 -3.54 4.89
C ALA A 55 -3.02 -4.62 5.73
N LEU A 56 -4.21 -4.30 6.26
CA LEU A 56 -5.00 -5.22 7.09
C LEU A 56 -5.47 -6.45 6.31
N ARG A 57 -5.76 -6.30 5.02
CA ARG A 57 -6.11 -7.41 4.13
C ARG A 57 -4.95 -8.37 3.94
N PHE A 58 -3.73 -7.87 3.73
CA PHE A 58 -2.52 -8.70 3.71
C PHE A 58 -2.27 -9.40 5.05
N MET A 59 -2.40 -8.67 6.17
CA MET A 59 -2.23 -9.26 7.50
C MET A 59 -3.20 -10.42 7.73
N LYS A 60 -4.47 -10.24 7.38
CA LYS A 60 -5.47 -11.29 7.46
C LYS A 60 -5.09 -12.50 6.61
N TYR A 61 -4.65 -12.27 5.37
CA TYR A 61 -4.21 -13.34 4.48
C TYR A 61 -3.03 -14.14 5.07
N VAL A 62 -2.02 -13.47 5.63
CA VAL A 62 -0.86 -14.14 6.26
C VAL A 62 -1.31 -15.05 7.41
N VAL A 63 -2.22 -14.57 8.28
CA VAL A 63 -2.76 -15.36 9.39
C VAL A 63 -3.56 -16.56 8.88
N ASP A 64 -4.45 -16.35 7.92
CA ASP A 64 -5.29 -17.41 7.35
C ASP A 64 -4.45 -18.47 6.60
N ALA A 65 -3.32 -18.09 6.01
CA ALA A 65 -2.34 -18.99 5.41
C ALA A 65 -1.49 -19.76 6.44
N GLY A 66 -1.66 -19.47 7.74
CA GLY A 66 -0.91 -20.07 8.84
C GLY A 66 0.48 -19.48 9.07
N GLY A 67 0.77 -18.32 8.47
CA GLY A 67 2.00 -17.56 8.68
C GLY A 67 1.93 -16.63 9.89
N ARG A 68 3.03 -15.93 10.17
CA ARG A 68 3.10 -14.91 11.23
C ARG A 68 3.35 -13.54 10.61
N VAL A 69 2.52 -12.58 11.01
CA VAL A 69 2.70 -11.18 10.61
C VAL A 69 3.92 -10.59 11.34
N ALA A 70 4.78 -9.93 10.59
CA ALA A 70 5.92 -9.16 11.09
C ALA A 70 5.96 -7.83 10.35
N ILE A 71 5.35 -6.78 10.94
CA ILE A 71 5.34 -5.44 10.36
C ILE A 71 6.75 -4.85 10.49
N PRO A 72 7.41 -4.43 9.39
CA PRO A 72 8.74 -3.85 9.46
C PRO A 72 8.71 -2.45 10.06
N ALA A 73 9.89 -1.89 10.35
CA ALA A 73 10.01 -0.50 10.73
C ALA A 73 9.57 0.41 9.57
N ILE A 74 8.72 1.39 9.86
CA ILE A 74 8.20 2.34 8.87
C ILE A 74 8.92 3.68 9.05
N GLN A 75 9.40 4.25 7.95
CA GLN A 75 10.04 5.56 7.97
C GLN A 75 9.00 6.67 8.20
N ALA A 76 9.43 7.76 8.82
CA ALA A 76 8.55 8.90 9.04
C ALA A 76 8.10 9.50 7.69
N PRO A 77 6.80 9.81 7.51
CA PRO A 77 6.31 10.39 6.28
C PRO A 77 6.75 11.85 6.12
N LYS A 78 6.78 12.32 4.89
CA LYS A 78 7.00 13.74 4.58
C LYS A 78 5.74 14.54 4.93
N SER A 79 5.88 15.55 5.80
CA SER A 79 4.74 16.30 6.35
C SER A 79 4.52 17.69 5.76
N THR A 80 5.39 18.18 4.88
CA THR A 80 5.26 19.51 4.27
C THR A 80 5.58 19.49 2.78
N PHE A 81 4.85 20.30 2.02
CA PHE A 81 4.95 20.38 0.57
C PHE A 81 4.93 21.85 0.13
N LYS A 82 5.64 22.18 -0.95
CA LYS A 82 5.68 23.57 -1.44
C LYS A 82 4.41 23.91 -2.23
N THR A 83 3.88 22.92 -2.95
CA THR A 83 2.65 23.04 -3.72
C THR A 83 1.81 21.77 -3.57
N PRO A 84 0.49 21.85 -3.79
CA PRO A 84 -0.36 20.65 -3.86
C PRO A 84 0.11 19.64 -4.91
N ARG A 85 0.66 20.13 -6.03
CA ARG A 85 1.22 19.30 -7.09
C ARG A 85 2.40 18.44 -6.60
N ASP A 86 3.22 18.94 -5.69
CA ASP A 86 4.34 18.18 -5.14
C ASP A 86 3.86 17.01 -4.26
N ALA A 87 2.74 17.17 -3.56
CA ALA A 87 2.13 16.11 -2.77
C ALA A 87 1.51 15.04 -3.68
N VAL A 88 0.70 15.45 -4.67
CA VAL A 88 0.07 14.52 -5.64
C VAL A 88 1.14 13.76 -6.44
N LYS A 89 2.22 14.44 -6.87
CA LYS A 89 3.33 13.77 -7.54
C LYS A 89 3.97 12.70 -6.67
N LEU A 90 4.19 12.99 -5.38
CA LEU A 90 4.74 12.02 -4.45
C LEU A 90 3.79 10.82 -4.29
N SER A 91 2.48 11.05 -4.16
CA SER A 91 1.47 10.00 -4.11
C SER A 91 1.50 9.10 -5.36
N LEU A 92 1.48 9.69 -6.55
CA LEU A 92 1.54 8.93 -7.81
C LEU A 92 2.83 8.11 -7.93
N ASP A 93 3.98 8.70 -7.57
CA ASP A 93 5.25 7.97 -7.57
C ASP A 93 5.23 6.79 -6.57
N GLN A 94 4.53 6.92 -5.43
CA GLN A 94 4.30 5.84 -4.48
C GLN A 94 3.39 4.75 -5.07
N GLU A 95 2.27 5.10 -5.68
CA GLU A 95 1.35 4.11 -6.27
C GLU A 95 1.99 3.30 -7.40
N ILE A 96 2.81 3.96 -8.23
CA ILE A 96 3.60 3.26 -9.25
C ILE A 96 4.58 2.29 -8.60
N HIS A 97 5.20 2.66 -7.47
CA HIS A 97 6.10 1.77 -6.75
C HIS A 97 5.36 0.57 -6.15
N VAL A 98 4.24 0.80 -5.45
CA VAL A 98 3.38 -0.27 -4.89
C VAL A 98 2.94 -1.22 -6.00
N THR A 99 2.52 -0.69 -7.16
CA THR A 99 2.17 -1.49 -8.34
C THR A 99 3.31 -2.42 -8.78
N GLN A 100 4.55 -1.93 -8.81
CA GLN A 100 5.71 -2.75 -9.15
C GLN A 100 5.95 -3.85 -8.10
N GLN A 101 5.73 -3.56 -6.82
CA GLN A 101 5.88 -4.53 -5.74
C GLN A 101 4.82 -5.62 -5.81
N ILE A 102 3.55 -5.27 -6.05
CA ILE A 102 2.47 -6.23 -6.27
C ILE A 102 2.79 -7.15 -7.46
N ASN A 103 3.29 -6.60 -8.57
CA ASN A 103 3.74 -7.41 -9.70
C ASN A 103 4.88 -8.37 -9.30
N GLY A 104 5.85 -7.89 -8.52
CA GLY A 104 6.94 -8.71 -7.97
C GLY A 104 6.44 -9.85 -7.07
N LEU A 105 5.43 -9.60 -6.23
CA LEU A 105 4.79 -10.62 -5.40
C LEU A 105 4.08 -11.68 -6.25
N VAL A 106 3.36 -11.26 -7.30
CA VAL A 106 2.70 -12.19 -8.24
C VAL A 106 3.72 -13.06 -8.94
N GLU A 107 4.84 -12.48 -9.41
CA GLU A 107 5.93 -13.25 -10.01
C GLU A 107 6.56 -14.23 -9.02
N LEU A 108 6.78 -13.82 -7.77
CA LEU A 108 7.32 -14.69 -6.74
C LEU A 108 6.38 -15.87 -6.46
N ALA A 109 5.08 -15.60 -6.30
CA ALA A 109 4.07 -16.63 -6.09
C ALA A 109 4.01 -17.61 -7.28
N ARG A 110 4.10 -17.12 -8.52
CA ARG A 110 4.21 -17.95 -9.74
C ARG A 110 5.44 -18.85 -9.70
N LYS A 111 6.61 -18.32 -9.36
CA LYS A 111 7.86 -19.10 -9.23
C LYS A 111 7.77 -20.20 -8.17
N GLN A 112 6.91 -20.04 -7.16
CA GLN A 112 6.67 -21.03 -6.10
C GLN A 112 5.50 -21.98 -6.39
N ASN A 113 4.82 -21.84 -7.54
CA ASN A 113 3.55 -22.51 -7.84
C ASN A 113 2.48 -22.28 -6.74
N ASP A 114 2.48 -21.09 -6.13
CA ASP A 114 1.57 -20.72 -5.04
C ASP A 114 0.27 -20.12 -5.61
N TYR A 115 -0.59 -21.00 -6.12
CA TYR A 115 -1.83 -20.59 -6.78
C TYR A 115 -2.82 -19.89 -5.85
N ILE A 116 -2.77 -20.18 -4.54
CA ILE A 116 -3.62 -19.52 -3.54
C ILE A 116 -3.20 -18.05 -3.40
N THR A 117 -1.89 -17.78 -3.28
CA THR A 117 -1.38 -16.40 -3.23
C THR A 117 -1.66 -15.65 -4.54
N ILE A 118 -1.46 -16.30 -5.70
CA ILE A 118 -1.74 -15.67 -7.00
C ILE A 118 -3.20 -15.22 -7.09
N ASN A 119 -4.14 -16.07 -6.66
CA ASN A 119 -5.56 -15.76 -6.65
C ASN A 119 -5.87 -14.59 -5.70
N PHE A 120 -5.29 -14.60 -4.51
CA PHE A 120 -5.44 -13.52 -3.54
C PHE A 120 -4.94 -12.17 -4.09
N LEU A 121 -3.78 -12.16 -4.76
CA LEU A 121 -3.18 -10.96 -5.33
C LEU A 121 -3.93 -10.39 -6.55
N GLN A 122 -4.85 -11.13 -7.16
CA GLN A 122 -5.65 -10.60 -8.28
C GLN A 122 -6.46 -9.36 -7.91
N TRP A 123 -6.92 -9.30 -6.66
CA TRP A 123 -7.63 -8.11 -6.17
C TRP A 123 -6.72 -6.89 -6.19
N PHE A 124 -5.49 -7.00 -5.65
CA PHE A 124 -4.51 -5.90 -5.63
C PHE A 124 -4.06 -5.47 -7.02
N LEU A 125 -3.97 -6.39 -7.98
CA LEU A 125 -3.68 -6.02 -9.37
C LEU A 125 -4.78 -5.14 -9.99
N THR A 126 -6.03 -5.38 -9.62
CA THR A 126 -7.17 -4.57 -10.08
C THR A 126 -7.17 -3.24 -9.33
N GLU A 127 -6.96 -3.27 -8.02
CA GLU A 127 -6.92 -2.09 -7.17
C GLU A 127 -5.84 -1.10 -7.63
N GLN A 128 -4.61 -1.56 -7.88
CA GLN A 128 -3.52 -0.69 -8.30
C GLN A 128 -3.78 0.03 -9.63
N LEU A 129 -4.63 -0.51 -10.51
CA LEU A 129 -5.05 0.20 -11.71
C LEU A 129 -5.94 1.39 -11.34
N GLU A 130 -6.87 1.20 -10.40
CA GLU A 130 -7.73 2.26 -9.88
C GLU A 130 -6.91 3.32 -9.13
N GLU A 131 -6.02 2.91 -8.22
CA GLU A 131 -5.15 3.80 -7.44
C GLU A 131 -4.32 4.72 -8.33
N VAL A 132 -3.57 4.16 -9.28
CA VAL A 132 -2.75 4.94 -10.22
C VAL A 132 -3.62 5.88 -11.06
N SER A 133 -4.77 5.40 -11.56
CA SER A 133 -5.66 6.22 -12.39
C SER A 133 -6.34 7.36 -11.62
N SER A 134 -6.53 7.20 -10.32
CA SER A 134 -7.16 8.21 -9.47
C SER A 134 -6.20 9.35 -9.09
N MET A 135 -4.90 9.10 -9.22
CA MET A 135 -3.81 10.03 -8.86
C MET A 135 -3.17 10.75 -10.05
N ASP A 136 -3.43 10.32 -11.30
CA ASP A 136 -2.95 10.94 -12.56
C ASP A 136 -3.88 12.08 -13.04
#